data_AF-A0A535BT45-F1
#
_entry.id   AF-A0A535BT45-F1
#
_cell.length_a   1.000
_cell.length_b   1.000
_cell.length_c   1.000
_cell.angle_alpha   90.00
_cell.angle_beta   90.00
_cell.angle_gamma   90.00
#
_symmetry.space_group_name_H-M   'P 1'
#
loop_
_entity.id
_entity.type
_entity.pdbx_description
1 polymer ?
#
loop_
_entity_poly.entity_id
_entity_poly.type
_entity_poly.pdbx_seq_one_letter_code
_entity_poly.pdbx_strand_id
1 'polypeptide(L)'
;MPARRYPAIRLGAQTNLALLGLLSVAFLTGWVAFAFATAPARWSLVVHATGGIAILLLLPWKSMIAGRGLHRPRPGRWASILLAVLVLISIAAGLAHSTGMLLTWGPFTPMELHVGADIAAVPLAVWHVVARRVRMRGPDMSRRAFLKGTVVVAAATTTYFAGETLVRAANLPGAARRFTGSYEAGSFEPASMPVSSWMFDAIAELDAATWQLHTPGRTWTYDELLAFDDRLTATLDCTGGFYSTQEWTGVRLDRLLPTNNGASIRVVSSTGY
;
A
#
# COMPACT_ATOMS: atom_id res chain seq x y z
N MET A 1 -43.24 28.85 5.60
CA MET A 1 -41.92 29.00 4.93
C MET A 1 -41.33 27.62 4.67
N PRO A 2 -41.02 27.22 3.42
CA PRO A 2 -40.37 25.94 3.17
C PRO A 2 -38.89 26.02 3.58
N ALA A 3 -38.49 25.20 4.55
CA ALA A 3 -37.10 25.09 4.99
C ALA A 3 -36.20 24.76 3.79
N ARG A 4 -35.18 25.60 3.55
CA ARG A 4 -34.16 25.42 2.50
C ARG A 4 -33.48 24.04 2.65
N ARG A 5 -33.95 23.03 1.92
CA ARG A 5 -33.34 21.68 1.82
C ARG A 5 -32.03 21.65 1.02
N TYR A 6 -31.59 22.79 0.47
CA TYR A 6 -30.44 22.91 -0.42
C TYR A 6 -29.04 22.72 0.22
N PRO A 7 -28.72 23.16 1.45
CA PRO A 7 -27.35 23.07 1.98
C PRO A 7 -26.90 21.64 2.27
N ALA A 8 -27.82 20.80 2.77
CA ALA A 8 -27.52 19.42 3.17
C ALA A 8 -27.30 18.47 1.98
N ILE A 9 -27.83 18.79 0.79
CA ILE A 9 -27.60 18.02 -0.44
C ILE A 9 -26.22 18.37 -1.05
N ARG A 10 -25.82 19.66 -1.01
CA ARG A 10 -24.50 20.11 -1.52
C ARG A 10 -23.33 19.53 -0.76
N LEU A 11 -23.42 19.50 0.57
CA LEU A 11 -22.39 18.90 1.43
C LEU A 11 -22.18 17.41 1.12
N GLY A 12 -23.25 16.70 0.78
CA GLY A 12 -23.17 15.26 0.48
C GLY A 12 -22.37 14.94 -0.78
N ALA A 13 -22.55 15.74 -1.84
CA ALA A 13 -21.82 15.57 -3.09
C ALA A 13 -20.31 15.84 -2.91
N GLN A 14 -19.96 16.91 -2.20
CA GLN A 14 -18.58 17.28 -1.89
C GLN A 14 -17.85 16.20 -1.09
N THR A 15 -18.46 15.69 -0.01
CA THR A 15 -17.85 14.63 0.80
C THR A 15 -17.64 13.35 -0.01
N ASN A 16 -18.62 12.92 -0.82
CA ASN A 16 -18.48 11.71 -1.63
C ASN A 16 -17.39 11.84 -2.69
N LEU A 17 -17.26 13.00 -3.34
CA LEU A 17 -16.20 13.23 -4.32
C LEU A 17 -14.82 13.33 -3.65
N ALA A 18 -14.74 13.98 -2.48
CA ALA A 18 -13.51 14.02 -1.70
C ALA A 18 -13.07 12.62 -1.28
N LEU A 19 -13.99 11.79 -0.80
CA LEU A 19 -13.70 10.39 -0.46
C LEU A 19 -13.26 9.57 -1.66
N LEU A 20 -13.90 9.75 -2.83
CA LEU A 20 -13.46 9.09 -4.06
C LEU A 20 -12.02 9.50 -4.42
N GLY A 21 -11.74 10.80 -4.43
CA GLY A 21 -10.40 11.32 -4.72
C GLY A 21 -9.35 10.83 -3.72
N LEU A 22 -9.65 10.87 -2.42
CA LEU A 22 -8.75 10.38 -1.37
C LEU A 22 -8.50 8.88 -1.49
N LEU A 23 -9.54 8.08 -1.76
CA LEU A 23 -9.40 6.64 -1.96
C LEU A 23 -8.54 6.33 -3.19
N SER A 24 -8.76 7.05 -4.30
CA SER A 24 -7.94 6.91 -5.51
C SER A 24 -6.48 7.30 -5.26
N VAL A 25 -6.23 8.42 -4.55
CA VAL A 25 -4.87 8.84 -4.19
C VAL A 25 -4.21 7.80 -3.29
N ALA A 26 -4.88 7.38 -2.20
CA ALA A 26 -4.35 6.40 -1.26
C ALA A 26 -4.01 5.07 -1.97
N PHE A 27 -4.91 4.57 -2.82
CA PHE A 27 -4.67 3.36 -3.62
C PHE A 27 -3.43 3.50 -4.49
N LEU A 28 -3.34 4.57 -5.29
CA LEU A 28 -2.19 4.80 -6.18
C LEU A 28 -0.89 4.96 -5.41
N THR A 29 -0.87 5.72 -4.32
CA THR A 29 0.33 5.92 -3.51
C THR A 29 0.75 4.65 -2.76
N GLY A 30 -0.20 3.78 -2.40
CA GLY A 30 0.09 2.46 -1.86
C GLY A 30 0.83 1.59 -2.87
N TRP A 31 0.33 1.50 -4.12
CA TRP A 31 1.02 0.79 -5.20
C TRP A 31 2.42 1.33 -5.49
N VAL A 32 2.59 2.66 -5.48
CA VAL A 32 3.91 3.29 -5.65
C VAL A 32 4.85 2.90 -4.51
N ALA A 33 4.36 2.76 -3.28
CA ALA A 33 5.18 2.31 -2.15
C ALA A 33 5.69 0.86 -2.32
N PHE A 34 4.89 -0.02 -2.90
CA PHE A 34 5.30 -1.39 -3.25
C PHE A 34 6.29 -1.44 -4.42
N ALA A 35 6.13 -0.56 -5.40
CA ALA A 35 6.94 -0.60 -6.62
C ALA A 35 8.37 -0.09 -6.41
N PHE A 36 8.63 0.72 -5.38
CA PHE A 36 9.92 1.40 -5.21
C PHE A 36 10.43 1.39 -3.76
N ALA A 37 11.52 0.68 -3.52
CA ALA A 37 12.25 0.69 -2.24
C ALA A 37 13.32 1.83 -2.16
N THR A 38 13.00 3.04 -2.61
CA THR A 38 13.96 4.18 -2.62
C THR A 38 13.61 5.22 -1.57
N ALA A 39 14.61 5.92 -1.00
CA ALA A 39 14.38 6.93 0.01
C ALA A 39 13.40 8.05 -0.41
N PRO A 40 13.40 8.54 -1.67
CA PRO A 40 12.38 9.47 -2.15
C PRO A 40 10.96 8.88 -2.16
N ALA A 41 10.81 7.58 -2.41
CA ALA A 41 9.52 6.91 -2.43
C ALA A 41 8.81 6.93 -1.07
N ARG A 42 9.49 7.21 0.05
CA ARG A 42 8.86 7.37 1.38
C ARG A 42 7.70 8.37 1.39
N TRP A 43 7.74 9.38 0.51
CA TRP A 43 6.68 10.37 0.41
C TRP A 43 5.36 9.77 -0.10
N SER A 44 5.40 8.67 -0.87
CA SER A 44 4.19 7.96 -1.25
C SER A 44 3.47 7.42 -0.01
N LEU A 45 4.20 6.85 0.95
CA LEU A 45 3.64 6.36 2.22
C LEU A 45 3.11 7.48 3.10
N VAL A 46 3.79 8.64 3.15
CA VAL A 46 3.27 9.82 3.89
C VAL A 46 1.94 10.28 3.30
N VAL A 47 1.85 10.39 1.96
CA VAL A 47 0.60 10.77 1.28
C VAL A 47 -0.47 9.70 1.46
N HIS A 48 -0.12 8.41 1.37
CA HIS A 48 -1.02 7.29 1.59
C HIS A 48 -1.61 7.32 3.01
N ALA A 49 -0.77 7.42 4.04
CA ALA A 49 -1.19 7.46 5.44
C ALA A 49 -2.04 8.69 5.74
N THR A 50 -1.63 9.86 5.24
CA THR A 50 -2.41 11.11 5.36
C THR A 50 -3.77 10.98 4.67
N GLY A 51 -3.83 10.31 3.50
CA GLY A 51 -5.07 10.02 2.79
C GLY A 51 -6.01 9.12 3.59
N GLY A 52 -5.49 8.06 4.21
CA GLY A 52 -6.26 7.20 5.11
C GLY A 52 -6.84 7.96 6.31
N ILE A 53 -6.04 8.85 6.93
CA ILE A 53 -6.51 9.71 8.02
C ILE A 53 -7.58 10.70 7.54
N ALA A 54 -7.41 11.31 6.37
CA ALA A 54 -8.41 12.20 5.78
C ALA A 54 -9.75 11.47 5.51
N ILE A 55 -9.70 10.21 5.08
CA ILE A 55 -10.88 9.36 4.93
C ILE A 55 -11.58 9.18 6.29
N LEU A 56 -10.82 8.85 7.34
CA LEU A 56 -11.34 8.72 8.71
C LEU A 56 -11.99 10.02 9.21
N LEU A 57 -11.34 11.16 8.99
CA LEU A 57 -11.87 12.47 9.36
C LEU A 57 -13.18 12.79 8.63
N LEU A 58 -13.38 12.30 7.41
CA LEU A 58 -14.63 12.50 6.65
C LEU A 58 -15.74 11.50 7.02
N LEU A 59 -15.46 10.46 7.81
CA LEU A 59 -16.43 9.43 8.19
C LEU A 59 -17.70 10.00 8.87
N PRO A 60 -17.64 10.95 9.83
CA PRO A 60 -18.85 11.47 10.45
C PRO A 60 -19.84 12.04 9.43
N TRP A 61 -19.33 12.78 8.44
CA TRP A 61 -20.14 13.32 7.33
C TRP A 61 -20.65 12.21 6.41
N LYS A 62 -19.80 11.24 6.09
CA LYS A 62 -20.20 10.07 5.28
C LYS A 62 -21.30 9.26 5.95
N SER A 63 -21.23 9.06 7.27
CA SER A 63 -22.22 8.33 8.06
C SER A 63 -23.57 9.04 8.07
N MET A 64 -23.59 10.38 8.20
CA MET A 64 -24.82 11.17 8.07
C MET A 64 -25.49 11.01 6.69
N ILE A 65 -24.69 10.93 5.61
CA ILE A 65 -25.18 10.72 4.24
C ILE A 65 -25.67 9.28 4.06
N ALA A 66 -24.88 8.30 4.52
CA ALA A 66 -25.16 6.88 4.41
C ALA A 66 -26.41 6.48 5.20
N GLY A 67 -26.62 7.05 6.39
CA GLY A 67 -27.82 6.85 7.20
C GLY A 67 -29.09 7.15 6.39
N ARG A 68 -29.16 8.31 5.72
CA ARG A 68 -30.32 8.67 4.86
C ARG A 68 -30.52 7.72 3.68
N GLY A 69 -29.46 7.05 3.23
CA GLY A 69 -29.50 6.03 2.18
C GLY A 69 -29.98 4.68 2.70
N LEU A 70 -29.57 4.29 3.90
CA LEU A 70 -29.95 3.05 4.58
C LEU A 70 -31.45 3.02 4.95
N HIS A 71 -32.04 4.17 5.24
CA HIS A 71 -33.47 4.28 5.52
C HIS A 71 -34.35 4.10 4.27
N ARG A 72 -33.78 4.06 3.06
CA ARG A 72 -34.53 3.84 1.81
C ARG A 72 -34.15 2.49 1.19
N PRO A 73 -35.09 1.55 0.97
CA PRO A 73 -34.79 0.29 0.28
C PRO A 73 -34.23 0.60 -1.11
N ARG A 74 -33.02 0.12 -1.39
CA ARG A 74 -32.35 0.26 -2.68
C ARG A 74 -31.65 -1.04 -3.03
N PRO A 75 -31.80 -1.54 -4.27
CA PRO A 75 -31.12 -2.76 -4.71
C PRO A 75 -29.59 -2.58 -4.64
N GLY A 76 -28.88 -3.65 -4.25
CA GLY A 76 -27.42 -3.63 -4.08
C GLY A 76 -26.91 -2.88 -2.84
N ARG A 77 -27.75 -2.63 -1.83
CA ARG A 77 -27.31 -2.01 -0.56
C ARG A 77 -26.16 -2.77 0.09
N TRP A 78 -26.24 -4.09 0.11
CA TRP A 78 -25.23 -4.97 0.73
C TRP A 78 -23.83 -4.70 0.17
N ALA A 79 -23.70 -4.47 -1.15
CA ALA A 79 -22.42 -4.18 -1.80
C ALA A 79 -21.79 -2.87 -1.30
N SER A 80 -22.60 -1.86 -0.99
CA SER A 80 -22.10 -0.60 -0.40
C SER A 80 -21.71 -0.75 1.07
N ILE A 81 -22.37 -1.64 1.81
CA ILE A 81 -22.02 -1.97 3.20
C ILE A 81 -20.71 -2.76 3.21
N LEU A 82 -20.62 -3.79 2.38
CA LEU A 82 -19.41 -4.61 2.23
C LEU A 82 -18.21 -3.76 1.83
N LEU A 83 -18.37 -2.84 0.86
CA LEU A 83 -17.32 -1.87 0.52
C LEU A 83 -16.87 -1.06 1.75
N ALA A 84 -17.80 -0.54 2.54
CA ALA A 84 -17.46 0.23 3.73
C ALA A 84 -16.74 -0.63 4.79
N VAL A 85 -17.18 -1.86 4.98
CA VAL A 85 -16.54 -2.82 5.89
C VAL A 85 -15.12 -3.13 5.44
N LEU A 86 -14.90 -3.44 4.17
CA LEU A 86 -13.56 -3.74 3.63
C LEU A 86 -12.61 -2.54 3.77
N VAL A 87 -13.07 -1.32 3.47
CA VAL A 87 -12.26 -0.11 3.65
C VAL A 87 -11.91 0.10 5.14
N LEU A 88 -12.84 -0.16 6.06
CA LEU A 88 -12.55 -0.03 7.49
C LEU A 88 -11.59 -1.12 8.00
N ILE A 89 -11.73 -2.36 7.52
CA ILE A 89 -10.79 -3.46 7.81
C ILE A 89 -9.39 -3.09 7.31
N SER A 90 -9.30 -2.61 6.06
CA SER A 90 -8.05 -2.15 5.48
C SER A 90 -7.41 -1.06 6.35
N ILE A 91 -8.13 0.01 6.68
CA ILE A 91 -7.57 1.10 7.51
C ILE A 91 -7.14 0.59 8.89
N ALA A 92 -7.92 -0.28 9.54
CA ALA A 92 -7.58 -0.83 10.84
C ALA A 92 -6.30 -1.69 10.77
N ALA A 93 -6.18 -2.54 9.74
CA ALA A 93 -5.00 -3.37 9.52
C ALA A 93 -3.76 -2.52 9.20
N GLY A 94 -3.90 -1.49 8.37
CA GLY A 94 -2.83 -0.53 8.08
C GLY A 94 -2.39 0.25 9.33
N LEU A 95 -3.33 0.65 10.20
CA LEU A 95 -3.00 1.27 11.49
C LEU A 95 -2.27 0.29 12.42
N ALA A 96 -2.74 -0.95 12.52
CA ALA A 96 -2.10 -1.99 13.34
C ALA A 96 -0.67 -2.28 12.88
N HIS A 97 -0.47 -2.42 11.55
CA HIS A 97 0.86 -2.52 10.95
C HIS A 97 1.70 -1.29 11.26
N SER A 98 1.16 -0.09 11.03
CA SER A 98 1.93 1.14 11.16
C SER A 98 2.38 1.44 12.60
N THR A 99 1.56 1.09 13.57
CA THR A 99 1.91 1.28 14.98
C THR A 99 2.79 0.14 15.50
N GLY A 100 2.82 -1.01 14.81
CA GLY A 100 3.43 -2.23 15.30
C GLY A 100 2.65 -2.87 16.45
N MET A 101 1.38 -2.51 16.63
CA MET A 101 0.49 -3.14 17.61
C MET A 101 0.18 -4.59 17.26
N LEU A 102 0.30 -4.94 15.98
CA LEU A 102 0.23 -6.29 15.48
C LEU A 102 1.27 -6.42 14.36
N LEU A 103 2.08 -7.47 14.39
CA LEU A 103 3.04 -7.78 13.33
C LEU A 103 2.63 -9.05 12.57
N THR A 104 2.14 -10.06 13.29
CA THR A 104 1.62 -11.31 12.72
C THR A 104 0.47 -11.88 13.56
N TRP A 105 -0.42 -12.67 12.96
CA TRP A 105 -1.29 -13.63 13.65
C TRP A 105 -1.23 -14.99 12.93
N GLY A 106 -0.55 -15.95 13.54
CA GLY A 106 -0.23 -17.20 12.85
C GLY A 106 0.55 -16.92 11.56
N PRO A 107 0.13 -17.43 10.40
CA PRO A 107 0.84 -17.24 9.13
C PRO A 107 0.52 -15.90 8.43
N PHE A 108 -0.34 -15.06 9.00
CA PHE A 108 -0.83 -13.85 8.35
C PHE A 108 -0.29 -12.58 9.00
N THR A 109 -0.20 -11.51 8.22
CA THR A 109 0.24 -10.18 8.65
C THR A 109 -0.87 -9.12 8.47
N PRO A 110 -0.84 -8.02 9.25
CA PRO A 110 -1.77 -6.92 9.03
C PRO A 110 -1.60 -6.27 7.66
N MET A 111 -0.40 -6.32 7.08
CA MET A 111 -0.16 -5.85 5.71
C MET A 111 -0.94 -6.68 4.69
N GLU A 112 -0.95 -8.01 4.81
CA GLU A 112 -1.72 -8.88 3.91
C GLU A 112 -3.22 -8.63 4.02
N LEU A 113 -3.74 -8.44 5.23
CA LEU A 113 -5.17 -8.10 5.41
C LEU A 113 -5.50 -6.71 4.87
N HIS A 114 -4.59 -5.73 5.04
CA HIS A 114 -4.73 -4.39 4.49
C HIS A 114 -4.85 -4.43 2.96
N VAL A 115 -3.88 -5.06 2.30
CA VAL A 115 -3.83 -5.19 0.83
C VAL A 115 -4.96 -6.07 0.31
N GLY A 116 -5.22 -7.22 0.92
CA GLY A 116 -6.27 -8.14 0.52
C GLY A 116 -7.67 -7.52 0.60
N ALA A 117 -7.95 -6.77 1.67
CA ALA A 117 -9.21 -6.03 1.81
C ALA A 117 -9.36 -4.92 0.75
N ASP A 118 -8.27 -4.22 0.42
CA ASP A 118 -8.28 -3.18 -0.62
C ASP A 118 -8.51 -3.77 -2.02
N ILE A 119 -7.84 -4.87 -2.37
CA ILE A 119 -8.05 -5.57 -3.64
C ILE A 119 -9.50 -6.05 -3.76
N ALA A 120 -10.04 -6.65 -2.69
CA ALA A 120 -11.44 -7.07 -2.66
C ALA A 120 -12.43 -5.89 -2.75
N ALA A 121 -12.04 -4.71 -2.26
CA ALA A 121 -12.85 -3.50 -2.32
C ALA A 121 -12.93 -2.89 -3.72
N VAL A 122 -11.92 -3.07 -4.59
CA VAL A 122 -11.87 -2.47 -5.94
C VAL A 122 -13.14 -2.72 -6.77
N PRO A 123 -13.59 -3.97 -7.02
CA PRO A 123 -14.79 -4.20 -7.83
C PRO A 123 -16.05 -3.57 -7.22
N LEU A 124 -16.16 -3.58 -5.88
CA LEU A 124 -17.29 -2.96 -5.18
C LEU A 124 -17.24 -1.44 -5.26
N ALA A 125 -16.05 -0.83 -5.23
CA ALA A 125 -15.84 0.60 -5.38
C ALA A 125 -16.23 1.06 -6.80
N VAL A 126 -15.75 0.35 -7.83
CA VAL A 126 -16.12 0.60 -9.24
C VAL A 126 -17.63 0.51 -9.41
N TRP A 127 -18.24 -0.59 -8.94
CA TRP A 127 -19.69 -0.75 -8.95
C TRP A 127 -20.40 0.39 -8.21
N HIS A 128 -19.91 0.78 -7.04
CA HIS A 128 -20.51 1.84 -6.22
C HIS A 128 -20.51 3.18 -6.95
N VAL A 129 -19.39 3.57 -7.58
CA VAL A 129 -19.29 4.81 -8.36
C VAL A 129 -20.29 4.82 -9.52
N VAL A 130 -20.41 3.70 -10.24
CA VAL A 130 -21.34 3.55 -11.37
C VAL A 130 -22.80 3.54 -10.92
N ALA A 131 -23.12 2.79 -9.86
CA ALA A 131 -24.49 2.57 -9.37
C ALA A 131 -25.00 3.68 -8.44
N ARG A 132 -24.11 4.53 -7.90
CA ARG A 132 -24.42 5.60 -6.93
C ARG A 132 -23.86 6.95 -7.41
N ARG A 133 -24.05 7.26 -8.69
CA ARG A 133 -23.51 8.48 -9.31
C ARG A 133 -23.88 9.74 -8.53
N VAL A 134 -22.85 10.49 -8.18
CA VAL A 134 -22.97 11.82 -7.57
C VAL A 134 -22.91 12.85 -8.68
N ARG A 135 -23.93 13.72 -8.77
CA ARG A 135 -23.93 14.85 -9.71
C ARG A 135 -23.41 16.09 -9.00
N MET A 136 -22.25 16.58 -9.44
CA MET A 136 -21.74 17.90 -9.06
C MET A 136 -22.48 18.98 -9.85
N ARG A 137 -22.84 20.09 -9.20
CA ARG A 137 -23.34 21.30 -9.86
C ARG A 137 -22.26 22.38 -9.76
N GLY A 138 -22.20 23.32 -10.70
CA GLY A 138 -21.21 24.41 -10.70
C GLY A 138 -21.00 25.11 -9.34
N PRO A 139 -22.07 25.44 -8.57
CA PRO A 139 -21.93 26.04 -7.24
C PRO A 139 -21.32 25.15 -6.14
N ASP A 140 -21.19 23.84 -6.39
CA ASP A 140 -20.56 22.90 -5.45
C ASP A 140 -19.03 23.03 -5.48
N MET A 141 -18.47 23.60 -6.55
CA MET A 141 -17.07 24.02 -6.63
C MET A 141 -16.97 25.51 -6.34
N SER A 142 -16.61 25.84 -5.10
CA SER A 142 -16.48 27.23 -4.64
C SER A 142 -15.19 27.40 -3.86
N ARG A 143 -14.73 28.65 -3.71
CA ARG A 143 -13.61 29.00 -2.81
C ARG A 143 -13.79 28.40 -1.41
N ARG A 144 -15.03 28.36 -0.92
CA ARG A 144 -15.38 27.74 0.37
C ARG A 144 -15.16 26.22 0.37
N ALA A 145 -15.51 25.54 -0.73
CA ALA A 145 -15.29 24.09 -0.86
C ALA A 145 -13.78 23.77 -0.89
N PHE A 146 -13.00 24.57 -1.63
CA PHE A 146 -11.55 24.48 -1.65
C PHE A 146 -10.96 24.67 -0.25
N LEU A 147 -11.31 25.75 0.46
CA LEU A 147 -10.84 26.01 1.82
C LEU A 147 -11.18 24.88 2.80
N LYS A 148 -12.38 24.29 2.70
CA LYS A 148 -12.75 23.11 3.51
C LYS A 148 -11.86 21.90 3.19
N GLY A 149 -11.58 21.66 1.91
CA GLY A 149 -10.66 20.61 1.48
C GLY A 149 -9.26 20.82 2.07
N THR A 150 -8.74 22.05 2.00
CA THR A 150 -7.45 22.41 2.61
C THR A 150 -7.44 22.16 4.11
N VAL A 151 -8.51 22.50 4.83
CA VAL A 151 -8.64 22.23 6.27
C VAL A 151 -8.60 20.73 6.56
N VAL A 152 -9.29 19.89 5.77
CA VAL A 152 -9.25 18.43 5.94
C VAL A 152 -7.85 17.87 5.71
N VAL A 153 -7.17 18.32 4.64
CA VAL A 153 -5.80 17.88 4.33
C VAL A 153 -4.83 18.33 5.41
N ALA A 154 -4.92 19.57 5.87
CA ALA A 154 -4.09 20.10 6.95
C ALA A 154 -4.31 19.32 8.25
N ALA A 155 -5.57 19.10 8.65
CA ALA A 155 -5.90 18.31 9.82
C ALA A 155 -5.36 16.88 9.73
N ALA A 156 -5.55 16.22 8.58
CA ALA A 156 -5.02 14.87 8.38
C ALA A 156 -3.49 14.81 8.46
N THR A 157 -2.81 15.81 7.86
CA THR A 157 -1.35 15.91 7.90
C THR A 157 -0.85 16.12 9.33
N THR A 158 -1.48 17.03 10.08
CA THR A 158 -1.16 17.26 11.50
C THR A 158 -1.39 16.00 12.33
N THR A 159 -2.52 15.31 12.14
CA THR A 159 -2.83 14.05 12.83
C THR A 159 -1.82 12.95 12.49
N TYR A 160 -1.37 12.84 11.24
CA TYR A 160 -0.33 11.90 10.83
C TYR A 160 0.98 12.12 11.60
N PHE A 161 1.52 13.34 11.56
CA PHE A 161 2.78 13.65 12.23
C PHE A 161 2.68 13.57 13.77
N ALA A 162 1.52 13.93 14.33
CA ALA A 162 1.25 13.72 15.75
C ALA A 162 1.23 12.21 16.10
N GLY A 163 0.61 11.38 15.26
CA GLY A 163 0.61 9.93 15.40
C GLY A 163 2.00 9.33 15.35
N GLU A 164 2.83 9.71 14.38
CA GLU A 164 4.23 9.28 14.29
C GLU A 164 5.04 9.72 15.53
N THR A 165 4.79 10.91 16.05
CA THR A 165 5.41 11.39 17.29
C THR A 165 4.99 10.55 18.49
N LEU A 166 3.69 10.21 18.60
CA LEU A 166 3.17 9.36 19.67
C LEU A 166 3.72 7.94 19.61
N VAL A 167 3.80 7.34 18.42
CA VAL A 167 4.40 6.01 18.20
C VAL A 167 5.83 5.97 18.75
N ARG A 168 6.63 7.01 18.47
CA ARG A 168 8.00 7.14 18.99
C ARG A 168 8.03 7.40 20.49
N ALA A 169 7.22 8.32 21.00
CA ALA A 169 7.18 8.66 22.41
C ALA A 169 6.73 7.48 23.29
N ALA A 170 5.83 6.64 22.77
CA ALA A 170 5.34 5.44 23.44
C ALA A 170 6.23 4.20 23.20
N ASN A 171 7.37 4.33 22.51
CA ASN A 171 8.26 3.22 22.14
C ASN A 171 7.52 2.04 21.48
N LEU A 172 6.49 2.33 20.68
CA LEU A 172 5.80 1.29 19.95
C LEU A 172 6.71 0.72 18.85
N PRO A 173 6.58 -0.57 18.46
CA PRO A 173 7.45 -1.16 17.45
C PRO A 173 7.42 -0.37 16.12
N GLY A 174 6.32 0.32 15.80
CA GLY A 174 6.21 1.25 14.68
C GLY A 174 7.31 2.32 14.59
N ALA A 175 8.02 2.64 15.68
CA ALA A 175 9.14 3.57 15.65
C ALA A 175 10.37 3.03 14.91
N ALA A 176 10.52 1.70 14.83
CA ALA A 176 11.67 1.02 14.24
C ALA A 176 11.49 0.61 12.77
N ARG A 177 10.33 0.93 12.17
CA ARG A 177 10.06 0.65 10.75
C ARG A 177 11.06 1.37 9.85
N ARG A 178 11.43 0.73 8.74
CA ARG A 178 12.14 1.41 7.64
C ARG A 178 11.24 2.44 6.97
N PHE A 179 11.83 3.29 6.14
CA PHE A 179 11.09 4.30 5.36
C PHE A 179 10.08 3.70 4.38
N THR A 180 10.17 2.40 4.09
CA THR A 180 9.22 1.57 3.33
C THR A 180 8.05 1.05 4.17
N GLY A 181 8.05 1.30 5.49
CA GLY A 181 7.07 0.74 6.42
C GLY A 181 7.35 -0.70 6.84
N SER A 182 8.42 -1.32 6.35
CA SER A 182 8.83 -2.68 6.68
C SER A 182 9.45 -2.81 8.08
N TYR A 183 9.26 -3.97 8.71
CA TYR A 183 9.88 -4.38 9.98
C TYR A 183 11.07 -5.30 9.78
N GLU A 184 11.99 -5.33 10.73
CA GLU A 184 13.11 -6.27 10.71
C GLU A 184 12.57 -7.70 10.88
N ALA A 185 13.06 -8.64 10.06
CA ALA A 185 12.79 -10.06 10.20
C ALA A 185 14.00 -10.91 9.78
N GLY A 186 14.60 -11.61 10.75
CA GLY A 186 15.61 -12.63 10.54
C GLY A 186 16.97 -12.13 10.04
N SER A 187 17.34 -10.88 10.32
CA SER A 187 18.65 -10.34 9.94
C SER A 187 19.78 -11.17 10.53
N PHE A 188 20.74 -11.55 9.69
CA PHE A 188 21.84 -12.48 10.00
C PHE A 188 21.39 -13.89 10.40
N GLU A 189 20.09 -14.20 10.25
CA GLU A 189 19.49 -15.52 10.49
C GLU A 189 18.63 -15.93 9.27
N PRO A 190 19.25 -16.37 8.16
CA PRO A 190 18.50 -16.66 6.91
C PRO A 190 17.35 -17.66 7.08
N ALA A 191 17.47 -18.60 8.01
CA ALA A 191 16.43 -19.60 8.29
C ALA A 191 15.17 -19.02 8.96
N SER A 192 15.25 -17.83 9.56
CA SER A 192 14.11 -17.13 10.18
C SER A 192 13.51 -16.05 9.27
N MET A 193 14.03 -15.89 8.04
CA MET A 193 13.45 -14.98 7.05
C MET A 193 12.03 -15.42 6.65
N PRO A 194 11.07 -14.50 6.54
CA PRO A 194 9.75 -14.80 6.02
C PRO A 194 9.81 -15.34 4.60
N VAL A 195 9.09 -16.42 4.34
CA VAL A 195 8.88 -16.92 2.97
C VAL A 195 7.95 -15.95 2.26
N SER A 196 8.36 -15.49 1.08
CA SER A 196 7.55 -14.63 0.23
C SER A 196 7.41 -15.23 -1.16
N SER A 197 6.22 -15.09 -1.74
CA SER A 197 5.91 -15.43 -3.12
C SER A 197 5.09 -14.28 -3.69
N TRP A 198 5.36 -13.89 -4.94
CA TRP A 198 4.59 -12.83 -5.57
C TRP A 198 3.27 -13.38 -6.10
N MET A 199 2.18 -13.04 -5.42
CA MET A 199 0.77 -13.34 -5.75
C MET A 199 0.44 -14.83 -5.96
N PHE A 200 0.90 -15.46 -7.05
CA PHE A 200 0.68 -16.86 -7.39
C PHE A 200 1.91 -17.52 -8.03
N ASP A 201 3.12 -16.99 -7.77
CA ASP A 201 4.35 -17.56 -8.32
C ASP A 201 4.51 -19.01 -7.90
N ALA A 202 4.70 -19.87 -8.91
CA ALA A 202 5.01 -21.28 -8.71
C ALA A 202 6.41 -21.41 -8.13
N ILE A 203 6.59 -22.35 -7.19
CA ILE A 203 7.90 -22.77 -6.73
C ILE A 203 8.52 -23.60 -7.86
N ALA A 204 9.56 -23.08 -8.50
CA ALA A 204 10.24 -23.79 -9.57
C ALA A 204 11.14 -24.90 -9.01
N GLU A 205 10.96 -26.13 -9.49
CA GLU A 205 11.96 -27.18 -9.35
C GLU A 205 12.95 -27.05 -10.50
N LEU A 206 14.21 -26.74 -10.19
CA LEU A 206 15.27 -26.54 -11.17
C LEU A 206 16.32 -27.64 -11.05
N ASP A 207 16.65 -28.26 -12.17
CA ASP A 207 17.82 -29.13 -12.28
C ASP A 207 19.07 -28.28 -12.55
N ALA A 208 19.94 -28.19 -11.55
CA ALA A 208 21.18 -27.41 -11.62
C ALA A 208 22.11 -27.86 -12.76
N ALA A 209 22.05 -29.14 -13.18
CA ALA A 209 22.91 -29.66 -14.25
C ALA A 209 22.52 -29.16 -15.64
N THR A 210 21.25 -28.78 -15.83
CA THR A 210 20.72 -28.31 -17.11
C THR A 210 20.33 -26.83 -17.10
N TRP A 211 20.26 -26.21 -15.92
CA TRP A 211 19.95 -24.80 -15.78
C TRP A 211 21.05 -23.89 -16.35
N GLN A 212 20.63 -22.79 -16.98
CA GLN A 212 21.53 -21.81 -17.59
C GLN A 212 21.06 -20.38 -17.31
N LEU A 213 22.01 -19.48 -17.05
CA LEU A 213 21.78 -18.04 -17.01
C LEU A 213 22.17 -17.42 -18.35
N HIS A 214 21.23 -16.75 -19.00
CA HIS A 214 21.51 -15.99 -20.21
C HIS A 214 21.80 -14.52 -19.88
N THR A 215 22.98 -14.06 -20.28
CA THR A 215 23.42 -12.65 -20.20
C THR A 215 23.75 -12.15 -21.61
N PRO A 216 23.85 -10.82 -21.84
CA PRO A 216 24.23 -10.31 -23.14
C PRO A 216 25.57 -10.89 -23.62
N GLY A 217 25.53 -11.70 -24.67
CA GLY A 217 26.71 -12.29 -25.30
C GLY A 217 27.33 -13.49 -24.58
N ARG A 218 26.76 -13.94 -23.45
CA ARG A 218 27.26 -15.12 -22.72
C ARG A 218 26.16 -15.88 -22.00
N THR A 219 26.24 -17.20 -22.09
CA THR A 219 25.47 -18.12 -21.26
C THR A 219 26.39 -18.68 -20.17
N TRP A 220 25.87 -18.78 -18.95
CA TRP A 220 26.59 -19.30 -17.79
C TRP A 220 25.91 -20.57 -17.27
N THR A 221 26.71 -21.56 -16.87
CA THR A 221 26.21 -22.73 -16.15
C THR A 221 26.11 -22.46 -14.66
N TYR A 222 25.35 -23.27 -13.93
CA TYR A 222 25.27 -23.16 -12.47
C TYR A 222 26.65 -23.31 -11.80
N ASP A 223 27.47 -24.27 -12.25
CA ASP A 223 28.82 -24.51 -11.72
C ASP A 223 29.77 -23.31 -11.93
N GLU A 224 29.69 -22.62 -13.06
CA GLU A 224 30.47 -21.40 -13.31
C GLU A 224 30.08 -20.28 -12.32
N LEU A 225 28.80 -20.15 -11.98
CA LEU A 225 28.32 -19.14 -11.03
C LEU A 225 28.72 -19.49 -9.59
N LEU A 226 28.72 -20.78 -9.22
CA LEU A 226 29.17 -21.25 -7.90
C LEU A 226 30.68 -21.08 -7.67
N ALA A 227 31.47 -20.90 -8.72
CA ALA A 227 32.90 -20.63 -8.58
C ALA A 227 33.19 -19.23 -7.99
N PHE A 228 32.20 -18.35 -7.92
CA PHE A 228 32.30 -17.04 -7.27
C PHE A 228 31.94 -17.10 -5.79
N ASP A 229 32.69 -16.38 -4.95
CA ASP A 229 32.41 -16.15 -3.52
C ASP A 229 32.48 -14.65 -3.21
N ASP A 230 31.84 -13.83 -4.05
CA ASP A 230 31.66 -12.42 -3.72
C ASP A 230 30.74 -12.32 -2.50
N ARG A 231 31.10 -11.44 -1.56
CA ARG A 231 30.34 -11.21 -0.33
C ARG A 231 29.89 -9.77 -0.21
N LEU A 232 28.67 -9.56 0.24
CA LEU A 232 28.10 -8.24 0.46
C LEU A 232 27.13 -8.26 1.65
N THR A 233 27.37 -7.39 2.64
CA THR A 233 26.35 -7.09 3.63
C THR A 233 25.34 -6.11 3.04
N ALA A 234 24.09 -6.55 2.85
CA ALA A 234 23.04 -5.72 2.29
C ALA A 234 21.67 -6.05 2.89
N THR A 235 20.78 -5.05 2.87
CA THR A 235 19.38 -5.22 3.26
C THR A 235 18.52 -5.56 2.05
N LEU A 236 17.82 -6.68 2.11
CA LEU A 236 16.66 -6.96 1.28
C LEU A 236 15.42 -6.35 1.96
N ASP A 237 14.71 -5.45 1.28
CA ASP A 237 13.46 -4.87 1.77
C ASP A 237 12.34 -5.22 0.79
N CYS A 238 11.45 -6.11 1.20
CA CYS A 238 10.40 -6.62 0.34
C CYS A 238 9.27 -5.61 0.14
N THR A 239 9.27 -4.46 0.85
CA THR A 239 8.20 -3.43 0.89
C THR A 239 6.82 -3.93 1.35
N GLY A 240 6.58 -5.25 1.35
CA GLY A 240 5.38 -5.91 1.83
C GLY A 240 5.35 -6.16 3.33
N GLY A 241 6.16 -5.45 4.11
CA GLY A 241 6.05 -5.43 5.56
C GLY A 241 7.26 -5.96 6.31
N PHE A 242 8.27 -6.51 5.62
CA PHE A 242 9.52 -6.92 6.25
C PHE A 242 10.76 -6.56 5.44
N TYR A 243 11.87 -6.44 6.15
CA TYR A 243 13.22 -6.33 5.61
C TYR A 243 14.16 -7.23 6.42
N SER A 244 15.26 -7.64 5.79
CA SER A 244 16.27 -8.46 6.43
C SER A 244 17.66 -8.03 5.94
N THR A 245 18.60 -7.86 6.87
CA THR A 245 20.01 -7.59 6.53
C THR A 245 20.79 -8.88 6.64
N GLN A 246 21.50 -9.24 5.58
CA GLN A 246 22.28 -10.47 5.51
C GLN A 246 23.68 -10.20 4.97
N GLU A 247 24.61 -11.12 5.24
CA GLU A 247 25.80 -11.31 4.42
C GLU A 247 25.42 -12.22 3.25
N TRP A 248 25.27 -11.64 2.07
CA TRP A 248 24.94 -12.35 0.84
C TRP A 248 26.22 -12.87 0.19
N THR A 249 26.19 -14.11 -0.28
CA THR A 249 27.27 -14.77 -1.03
C THR A 249 26.81 -15.10 -2.46
N GLY A 250 27.75 -15.06 -3.41
CA GLY A 250 27.50 -15.49 -4.79
C GLY A 250 28.33 -14.70 -5.79
N VAL A 251 27.72 -14.34 -6.91
CA VAL A 251 28.35 -13.52 -7.96
C VAL A 251 27.66 -12.18 -8.09
N ARG A 252 28.45 -11.09 -8.15
CA ARG A 252 27.88 -9.76 -8.42
C ARG A 252 27.47 -9.60 -9.88
N LEU A 253 26.33 -8.96 -10.12
CA LEU A 253 25.79 -8.75 -11.46
C LEU A 253 26.70 -7.93 -12.38
N ASP A 254 27.52 -7.02 -11.84
CA ASP A 254 28.49 -6.25 -12.63
C ASP A 254 29.66 -7.08 -13.18
N ARG A 255 29.87 -8.30 -12.68
CA ARG A 255 30.81 -9.27 -13.28
C ARG A 255 30.18 -10.05 -14.44
N LEU A 256 28.86 -10.18 -14.44
CA LEU A 256 28.11 -10.98 -15.42
C LEU A 256 27.63 -10.16 -16.61
N LEU A 257 27.48 -8.85 -16.43
CA LEU A 257 26.99 -7.93 -17.44
C LEU A 257 28.16 -7.13 -18.05
N PRO A 258 28.15 -6.87 -19.36
CA PRO A 258 29.12 -5.96 -19.96
C PRO A 258 28.96 -4.57 -19.35
N THR A 259 30.08 -3.83 -19.21
CA THR A 259 30.05 -2.45 -18.73
C THR A 259 29.13 -1.62 -19.62
N ASN A 260 28.02 -1.14 -19.07
CA ASN A 260 27.07 -0.30 -19.78
C ASN A 260 26.62 0.84 -18.86
N ASN A 261 26.20 1.96 -19.46
CA ASN A 261 25.68 3.12 -18.75
C ASN A 261 24.15 3.02 -18.54
N GLY A 262 23.60 1.81 -18.51
CA GLY A 262 22.17 1.58 -18.32
C GLY A 262 21.73 1.96 -16.91
N ALA A 263 20.56 2.60 -16.80
CA ALA A 263 19.98 2.98 -15.51
C ALA A 263 19.21 1.84 -14.81
N SER A 264 18.98 0.73 -15.51
CA SER A 264 18.19 -0.40 -15.02
C SER A 264 18.64 -1.70 -15.68
N ILE A 265 18.49 -2.81 -14.95
CA ILE A 265 18.64 -4.16 -15.47
C ILE A 265 17.27 -4.86 -15.43
N ARG A 266 17.03 -5.76 -16.37
CA ARG A 266 15.88 -6.67 -16.33
C ARG A 266 16.41 -8.06 -16.04
N VAL A 267 15.99 -8.63 -14.93
CA VAL A 267 16.20 -10.03 -14.57
C VAL A 267 14.88 -10.74 -14.84
N VAL A 268 14.92 -11.91 -15.48
CA VAL A 268 13.74 -12.73 -15.75
C VAL A 268 14.02 -14.12 -15.18
N SER A 269 13.13 -14.58 -14.30
CA SER A 269 13.13 -15.90 -13.70
C SER A 269 12.80 -16.98 -14.74
N SER A 270 13.16 -18.23 -14.44
CA SER A 270 12.72 -19.41 -15.20
C SER A 270 11.19 -19.56 -15.25
N THR A 271 10.48 -18.97 -14.28
CA THR A 271 9.01 -18.92 -14.23
C THR A 271 8.40 -17.82 -15.11
N GLY A 272 9.22 -16.96 -15.72
CA GLY A 272 8.78 -15.91 -16.65
C GLY A 272 8.49 -14.55 -16.03
N TYR A 273 8.68 -14.40 -14.71
CA TYR A 273 8.59 -13.12 -13.98
C TYR A 273 9.92 -12.37 -13.97
#